data_AF-A0ABC8Q8E8-F1
#
_entry.id   AF-A0ABC8Q8E8-F1
#
_cell.length_a   1.000
_cell.length_b   1.000
_cell.length_c   1.000
_cell.angle_alpha   90.00
_cell.angle_beta   90.00
_cell.angle_gamma   90.00
#
_symmetry.space_group_name_H-M   'P 1'
#
loop_
_entity.id
_entity.type
_entity.pdbx_description
1 polymer ?
#
loop_
_entity_poly.entity_id
_entity_poly.type
_entity_poly.pdbx_seq_one_letter_code
_entity_poly.pdbx_strand_id
1 'polypeptide(L)'
;MKNALNTLMTPRIACTLLLAASFATQANAQEGAFAPLLRHLADRLVTADQVALSKWDSGQSVYDPAREDKVIANASAQAPAYGLAAADVSNVFTDQIEANKEVQYALLNDWRRAGAAPTAQRQSLPDVIRPKLDGLQKSILQALRDAAPARGQADCPVQVANDIGRVVHEKSLDTLHRIALDRATARLCSPR
;
A
#
# COMPACT_ATOMS: atom_id res chain seq x y z
N MET A 1 -17.10 -24.27 76.55
CA MET A 1 -17.28 -23.29 75.47
C MET A 1 -15.96 -22.56 75.26
N LYS A 2 -15.46 -22.62 74.02
CA LYS A 2 -14.24 -22.06 73.41
C LYS A 2 -13.37 -21.12 74.26
N ASN A 3 -12.08 -21.45 74.42
CA ASN A 3 -10.98 -20.59 73.96
C ASN A 3 -9.58 -21.21 74.14
N ALA A 4 -8.71 -20.80 73.21
CA ALA A 4 -7.26 -20.60 73.33
C ALA A 4 -6.28 -21.75 72.99
N LEU A 5 -5.51 -21.42 71.95
CA LEU A 5 -4.09 -21.71 71.67
C LEU A 5 -3.64 -23.17 71.52
N ASN A 6 -3.27 -23.51 70.29
CA ASN A 6 -2.02 -24.23 70.07
C ASN A 6 -1.29 -23.69 68.84
N THR A 7 -0.05 -23.29 69.08
CA THR A 7 0.90 -22.77 68.10
C THR A 7 1.74 -23.93 67.55
N LEU A 8 2.27 -23.71 66.34
CA LEU A 8 3.44 -24.33 65.70
C LEU A 8 3.23 -25.68 65.00
N MET A 9 3.31 -25.67 63.67
CA MET A 9 4.57 -25.96 62.96
C MET A 9 4.38 -25.71 61.46
N THR A 10 5.14 -24.76 60.92
CA THR A 10 5.27 -24.46 59.50
C THR A 10 6.28 -25.39 58.84
N PRO A 11 5.96 -26.05 57.72
CA PRO A 11 6.96 -26.47 56.75
C PRO A 11 7.05 -25.42 55.64
N ARG A 12 8.27 -24.91 55.44
CA ARG A 12 8.62 -24.04 54.32
C ARG A 12 8.61 -24.86 53.03
N ILE A 13 7.58 -24.68 52.20
CA ILE A 13 7.59 -25.18 50.82
C ILE A 13 8.18 -24.05 49.96
N ALA A 14 9.47 -24.18 49.64
CA ALA A 14 10.13 -23.35 48.65
C ALA A 14 9.60 -23.72 47.26
N CYS A 15 8.69 -22.90 46.73
CA CYS A 15 8.15 -23.04 45.39
C CYS A 15 9.14 -22.35 44.41
N THR A 16 10.08 -23.13 43.87
CA THR A 16 10.98 -22.68 42.80
C THR A 16 10.17 -22.51 41.51
N LEU A 17 9.72 -21.28 41.25
CA LEU A 17 9.15 -20.86 39.97
C LEU A 17 10.25 -20.86 38.91
N LEU A 18 10.35 -21.96 38.15
CA LEU A 18 11.10 -22.00 36.89
C LEU A 18 10.39 -21.11 35.87
N LEU A 19 10.84 -19.86 35.75
CA LEU A 19 10.50 -18.99 34.63
C LEU A 19 11.15 -19.57 33.37
N ALA A 20 10.42 -20.41 32.65
CA ALA A 20 10.77 -20.75 31.28
C ALA A 20 10.56 -19.50 30.44
N ALA A 21 11.63 -18.73 30.24
CA ALA A 21 11.65 -17.65 29.26
C ALA A 21 11.50 -18.27 27.88
N SER A 22 10.25 -18.36 27.40
CA SER A 22 9.96 -18.61 26.00
C SER A 22 10.48 -17.42 25.21
N PHE A 23 11.70 -17.52 24.70
CA PHE A 23 12.14 -16.71 23.57
C PHE A 23 11.28 -17.14 22.39
N ALA A 24 10.11 -16.51 22.27
CA ALA A 24 9.41 -16.47 21.00
C ALA A 24 10.34 -15.70 20.06
N THR A 25 11.17 -16.44 19.32
CA THR A 25 11.75 -15.93 18.09
C THR A 25 10.56 -15.54 17.23
N GLN A 26 10.26 -14.24 17.20
CA GLN A 26 9.43 -13.69 16.13
C GLN A 26 10.18 -14.09 14.86
N ALA A 27 9.67 -15.12 14.18
CA ALA A 27 10.03 -15.35 12.81
C ALA A 27 9.66 -14.04 12.12
N ASN A 28 10.65 -13.19 11.88
CA ASN A 28 10.53 -12.09 10.97
C ASN A 28 10.25 -12.81 9.65
N ALA A 29 8.97 -13.04 9.35
CA ALA A 29 8.55 -13.64 8.10
C ALA A 29 9.20 -12.76 7.05
N GLN A 30 10.21 -13.30 6.37
CA GLN A 30 10.99 -12.55 5.40
C GLN A 30 10.01 -11.80 4.51
N GLU A 31 10.10 -10.48 4.51
CA GLU A 31 9.13 -9.65 3.82
C GLU A 31 9.03 -10.10 2.36
N GLY A 32 7.79 -10.28 1.87
CA GLY A 32 7.55 -10.77 0.52
C GLY A 32 8.21 -9.86 -0.52
N ALA A 33 8.73 -10.45 -1.61
CA ALA A 33 9.49 -9.72 -2.63
C ALA A 33 8.70 -8.55 -3.26
N PHE A 34 7.36 -8.58 -3.19
CA PHE A 34 6.50 -7.52 -3.73
C PHE A 34 6.09 -6.47 -2.71
N ALA A 35 6.21 -6.73 -1.40
CA ALA A 35 5.66 -5.82 -0.39
C ALA A 35 6.23 -4.39 -0.46
N PRO A 36 7.55 -4.15 -0.67
CA PRO A 36 8.07 -2.79 -0.88
C PRO A 36 7.46 -2.11 -2.11
N LEU A 37 7.36 -2.81 -3.24
CA LEU A 37 6.74 -2.28 -4.45
C LEU A 37 5.27 -1.93 -4.21
N LEU A 38 4.50 -2.86 -3.65
CA LEU A 38 3.07 -2.68 -3.40
C LEU A 38 2.78 -1.55 -2.40
N ARG A 39 3.65 -1.34 -1.40
CA ARG A 39 3.56 -0.18 -0.51
C ARG A 39 3.69 1.13 -1.30
N HIS A 40 4.63 1.24 -2.23
CA HIS A 40 4.78 2.43 -3.07
C HIS A 40 3.61 2.63 -4.06
N LEU A 41 3.07 1.56 -4.65
CA LEU A 41 1.88 1.64 -5.51
C LEU A 41 0.66 2.10 -4.70
N ALA A 42 0.46 1.56 -3.50
CA ALA A 42 -0.58 2.00 -2.59
C ALA A 42 -0.40 3.47 -2.16
N ASP A 43 0.83 3.91 -1.83
CA ASP A 43 1.11 5.30 -1.48
C ASP A 43 0.85 6.29 -2.62
N ARG A 44 1.01 5.82 -3.86
CA ARG A 44 0.63 6.57 -5.07
C ARG A 44 -0.88 6.54 -5.27
N LEU A 45 -1.54 5.41 -5.04
CA LEU A 45 -2.98 5.26 -5.21
C LEU A 45 -3.76 6.19 -4.28
N VAL A 46 -3.40 6.24 -2.99
CA VAL A 46 -4.10 7.08 -1.98
C VAL A 46 -3.95 8.59 -2.21
N THR A 47 -3.12 9.03 -3.16
CA THR A 47 -3.18 10.45 -3.59
C THR A 47 -4.46 10.76 -4.36
N ALA A 48 -5.19 9.75 -4.85
CA ALA A 48 -6.49 9.90 -5.51
C ALA A 48 -7.47 10.70 -4.64
N ASP A 49 -7.47 10.52 -3.32
CA ASP A 49 -8.36 11.19 -2.38
C ASP A 49 -8.19 12.71 -2.43
N GLN A 50 -6.95 13.17 -2.33
CA GLN A 50 -6.61 14.60 -2.38
C GLN A 50 -6.83 15.18 -3.78
N VAL A 51 -6.56 14.40 -4.83
CA VAL A 51 -6.84 14.81 -6.21
C VAL A 51 -8.35 14.92 -6.44
N ALA A 52 -9.15 13.99 -5.91
CA ALA A 52 -10.60 14.02 -5.97
C ALA A 52 -11.15 15.25 -5.23
N LEU A 53 -10.66 15.54 -4.01
CA LEU A 53 -11.05 16.75 -3.27
C LEU A 53 -10.73 18.02 -4.09
N SER A 54 -9.53 18.11 -4.67
CA SER A 54 -9.17 19.25 -5.51
C SER A 54 -10.07 19.38 -6.76
N LYS A 55 -10.47 18.26 -7.38
CA LYS A 55 -11.37 18.26 -8.54
C LYS A 55 -12.82 18.55 -8.17
N TRP A 56 -13.26 18.13 -6.98
CA TRP A 56 -14.54 18.54 -6.42
C TRP A 56 -14.61 20.07 -6.27
N ASP A 57 -13.58 20.67 -5.69
CA ASP A 57 -13.55 22.11 -5.43
C ASP A 57 -13.40 22.94 -6.73
N SER A 58 -12.64 22.44 -7.71
CA SER A 58 -12.33 23.17 -8.96
C SER A 58 -13.25 22.85 -10.15
N GLY A 59 -14.00 21.75 -10.10
CA GLY A 59 -14.81 21.26 -11.22
C GLY A 59 -14.02 20.63 -12.38
N GLN A 60 -12.70 20.44 -12.23
CA GLN A 60 -11.87 19.83 -13.27
C GLN A 60 -12.20 18.34 -13.52
N SER A 61 -12.02 17.90 -14.76
CA SER A 61 -12.24 16.51 -15.18
C SER A 61 -11.30 15.53 -14.46
N VAL A 62 -11.80 14.32 -14.18
CA VAL A 62 -10.96 13.21 -13.72
C VAL A 62 -9.98 12.80 -14.81
N TYR A 63 -10.48 12.58 -16.04
CA TYR A 63 -9.71 12.20 -17.21
C TYR A 63 -9.03 13.42 -17.84
N ASP A 64 -7.72 13.34 -18.00
CA ASP A 64 -6.86 14.34 -18.65
C ASP A 64 -5.80 13.60 -19.49
N PRO A 65 -6.12 13.24 -20.75
CA PRO A 65 -5.26 12.39 -21.57
C PRO A 65 -3.88 12.99 -21.78
N ALA A 66 -3.79 14.31 -22.04
CA ALA A 66 -2.51 14.97 -22.26
C ALA A 66 -1.61 14.90 -21.02
N ARG A 67 -2.18 15.04 -19.82
CA ARG A 67 -1.43 14.88 -18.58
C ARG A 67 -1.06 13.41 -18.31
N GLU A 68 -1.99 12.49 -18.55
CA GLU A 68 -1.78 11.05 -18.36
C GLU A 68 -0.65 10.52 -19.26
N ASP A 69 -0.69 10.87 -20.55
CA ASP A 69 0.35 10.53 -21.53
C ASP A 69 1.72 11.07 -21.10
N LYS A 70 1.77 12.30 -20.59
CA LYS A 70 3.01 12.90 -20.09
C LYS A 70 3.56 12.13 -18.88
N VAL A 71 2.69 11.68 -17.97
CA VAL A 71 3.12 10.88 -16.80
C VAL A 71 3.70 9.54 -17.26
N ILE A 72 3.04 8.86 -18.21
CA ILE A 72 3.50 7.58 -18.75
C ILE A 72 4.83 7.76 -19.50
N ALA A 73 4.93 8.78 -20.35
CA ALA A 73 6.14 9.08 -21.11
C ALA A 73 7.32 9.39 -20.17
N ASN A 74 7.11 10.20 -19.13
CA ASN A 74 8.14 10.54 -18.17
C ASN A 74 8.64 9.32 -17.38
N ALA A 75 7.74 8.43 -16.94
CA ALA A 75 8.13 7.21 -16.26
C ALA A 75 8.92 6.28 -17.20
N SER A 76 8.42 6.09 -18.43
CA SER A 76 9.04 5.23 -19.44
C SER A 76 10.43 5.71 -19.84
N ALA A 77 10.64 7.02 -19.94
CA ALA A 77 11.94 7.62 -20.23
C ALA A 77 12.99 7.37 -19.14
N GLN A 78 12.57 7.14 -17.89
CA GLN A 78 13.48 6.84 -16.77
C GLN A 78 13.80 5.35 -16.67
N ALA A 79 13.03 4.47 -17.33
CA ALA A 79 13.17 3.01 -17.22
C ALA A 79 14.62 2.50 -17.44
N PRO A 80 15.38 2.96 -18.46
CA PRO A 80 16.73 2.44 -18.70
C PRO A 80 17.70 2.69 -17.54
N ALA A 81 17.53 3.78 -16.79
CA ALA A 81 18.38 4.10 -15.63
C ALA A 81 18.23 3.08 -14.48
N TYR A 82 17.14 2.32 -14.48
CA TYR A 82 16.86 1.24 -13.53
C TYR A 82 17.04 -0.15 -14.13
N GLY A 83 17.50 -0.27 -15.38
CA GLY A 83 17.60 -1.55 -16.08
C GLY A 83 16.24 -2.15 -16.47
N LEU A 84 15.21 -1.32 -16.59
CA LEU A 84 13.85 -1.74 -16.96
C LEU A 84 13.54 -1.44 -18.43
N ALA A 85 12.67 -2.25 -19.03
CA ALA A 85 12.14 -1.97 -20.36
C ALA A 85 11.11 -0.83 -20.29
N ALA A 86 11.22 0.14 -21.21
CA ALA A 86 10.28 1.27 -21.27
C ALA A 86 8.81 0.83 -21.44
N ALA A 87 8.58 -0.22 -22.23
CA ALA A 87 7.24 -0.78 -22.42
C ALA A 87 6.65 -1.40 -21.13
N ASP A 88 7.49 -2.05 -20.31
CA ASP A 88 7.07 -2.60 -19.02
C ASP A 88 6.66 -1.49 -18.06
N VAL A 89 7.49 -0.46 -17.94
CA VAL A 89 7.19 0.72 -17.11
C VAL A 89 5.93 1.45 -17.60
N SER A 90 5.78 1.62 -18.92
CA SER A 90 4.57 2.20 -19.51
C SER A 90 3.31 1.46 -19.10
N ASN A 91 3.33 0.13 -19.17
CA ASN A 91 2.22 -0.72 -18.75
C ASN A 91 1.89 -0.54 -17.27
N VAL A 92 2.89 -0.61 -16.39
CA VAL A 92 2.69 -0.43 -14.95
C VAL A 92 2.10 0.95 -14.65
N PHE A 93 2.65 2.03 -15.20
CA PHE A 93 2.16 3.38 -14.93
C PHE A 93 0.80 3.67 -15.54
N THR A 94 0.46 3.03 -16.66
CA THR A 94 -0.91 3.04 -17.19
C THR A 94 -1.87 2.41 -16.17
N ASP A 95 -1.53 1.25 -15.59
CA ASP A 95 -2.36 0.61 -14.55
C ASP A 95 -2.50 1.49 -13.30
N GLN A 96 -1.42 2.16 -12.88
CA GLN A 96 -1.47 3.11 -11.77
C GLN A 96 -2.38 4.32 -12.03
N ILE A 97 -2.44 4.81 -13.28
CA ILE A 97 -3.31 5.94 -13.66
C ILE A 97 -4.77 5.50 -13.67
N GLU A 98 -5.08 4.36 -14.28
CA GLU A 98 -6.44 3.83 -14.34
C GLU A 98 -6.99 3.54 -12.93
N ALA A 99 -6.22 2.86 -12.08
CA ALA A 99 -6.59 2.62 -10.68
C ALA A 99 -6.85 3.92 -9.91
N ASN A 100 -6.03 4.95 -10.14
CA ASN A 100 -6.20 6.25 -9.48
C ASN A 100 -7.48 6.96 -9.96
N LYS A 101 -7.82 6.84 -11.25
CA LYS A 101 -9.09 7.37 -11.79
C LYS A 101 -10.30 6.62 -11.24
N GLU A 102 -10.23 5.31 -11.07
CA GLU A 102 -11.31 4.51 -10.46
C GLU A 102 -11.69 5.04 -9.07
N VAL A 103 -10.70 5.27 -8.20
CA VAL A 103 -10.93 5.88 -6.87
C VAL A 103 -11.53 7.28 -6.99
N GLN A 104 -10.96 8.14 -7.85
CA GLN A 104 -11.48 9.50 -8.02
C GLN A 104 -12.95 9.52 -8.48
N TYR A 105 -13.31 8.69 -9.47
CA TYR A 105 -14.68 8.61 -9.98
C TYR A 105 -15.66 8.10 -8.92
N ALA A 106 -15.28 7.08 -8.15
CA ALA A 106 -16.10 6.55 -7.07
C ALA A 106 -16.36 7.63 -6.01
N LEU A 107 -15.29 8.23 -5.47
CA LEU A 107 -15.36 9.26 -4.43
C LEU A 107 -16.19 10.47 -4.86
N LEU A 108 -15.91 11.03 -6.04
CA LEU A 108 -16.64 12.19 -6.53
C LEU A 108 -18.14 11.90 -6.67
N ASN A 109 -18.51 10.71 -7.12
CA ASN A 109 -19.91 10.33 -7.25
C ASN A 109 -20.58 10.04 -5.89
N ASP A 110 -19.85 9.49 -4.93
CA ASP A 110 -20.35 9.34 -3.55
C ASP A 110 -20.63 10.71 -2.92
N TRP A 111 -19.72 11.67 -3.09
CA TRP A 111 -19.92 13.03 -2.56
C TRP A 111 -21.08 13.76 -3.25
N ARG A 112 -21.28 13.55 -4.56
CA ARG A 112 -22.46 14.07 -5.27
C ARG A 112 -23.75 13.51 -4.69
N ARG A 113 -23.81 12.18 -4.43
CA ARG A 113 -24.97 11.52 -3.82
C ARG A 113 -25.22 11.99 -2.39
N ALA A 114 -24.15 12.21 -1.61
CA ALA A 114 -24.23 12.71 -0.25
C ALA A 114 -24.54 14.22 -0.16
N GLY A 115 -24.37 14.96 -1.26
CA GLY A 115 -24.55 16.41 -1.33
C GLY A 115 -23.35 17.23 -0.85
N ALA A 116 -22.27 16.60 -0.40
CA ALA A 116 -21.04 17.26 0.04
C ALA A 116 -19.83 16.32 -0.03
N ALA A 117 -18.65 16.90 -0.24
CA ALA A 117 -17.37 16.23 -0.03
C ALA A 117 -16.91 16.37 1.44
N PRO A 118 -16.04 15.47 1.94
CA PRO A 118 -15.47 15.56 3.29
C PRO A 118 -14.80 16.92 3.55
N THR A 119 -14.79 17.36 4.81
CA THR A 119 -14.13 18.62 5.24
C THR A 119 -12.64 18.46 5.51
N ALA A 120 -12.05 17.30 5.18
CA ALA A 120 -10.63 17.03 5.31
C ALA A 120 -9.80 18.14 4.64
N GLN A 121 -8.66 18.47 5.25
CA GLN A 121 -7.76 19.50 4.75
C GLN A 121 -7.27 19.13 3.34
N ARG A 122 -7.45 20.07 2.40
CA ARG A 122 -6.93 19.95 1.04
C ARG A 122 -5.43 20.18 1.05
N GLN A 123 -4.71 19.34 0.33
CA GLN A 123 -3.28 19.49 0.07
C GLN A 123 -3.05 20.19 -1.27
N SER A 124 -2.03 21.05 -1.34
CA SER A 124 -1.64 21.70 -2.58
C SER A 124 -1.24 20.66 -3.63
N LEU A 125 -1.93 20.65 -4.78
CA LEU A 125 -1.54 19.81 -5.90
C LEU A 125 -0.10 20.11 -6.39
N PRO A 126 0.26 21.37 -6.70
CA PRO A 126 1.61 21.66 -7.18
C PRO A 126 2.70 21.45 -6.13
N ASP A 127 2.44 21.77 -4.85
CA ASP A 127 3.51 21.85 -3.85
C ASP A 127 3.64 20.60 -2.97
N VAL A 128 2.58 19.79 -2.87
CA VAL A 128 2.58 18.58 -2.03
C VAL A 128 2.39 17.32 -2.87
N ILE A 129 1.31 17.25 -3.65
CA ILE A 129 0.96 16.01 -4.36
C ILE A 129 1.93 15.72 -5.50
N ARG A 130 2.28 16.71 -6.34
CA ARG A 130 3.20 16.49 -7.47
C ARG A 130 4.60 16.05 -7.02
N PRO A 131 5.26 16.70 -6.03
CA PRO A 131 6.55 16.23 -5.53
C PRO A 131 6.48 14.83 -4.92
N LYS A 132 5.39 14.49 -4.20
CA LYS A 132 5.17 13.14 -3.68
C LYS A 132 5.09 12.12 -4.82
N LEU A 133 4.34 12.41 -5.88
CA LEU A 133 4.22 11.54 -7.06
C LEU A 133 5.58 11.34 -7.76
N ASP A 134 6.38 12.40 -7.88
CA ASP A 134 7.72 12.32 -8.50
C ASP A 134 8.68 11.45 -7.65
N GLY A 135 8.62 11.56 -6.33
CA GLY A 135 9.39 10.69 -5.42
C GLY A 135 8.94 9.23 -5.47
N LEU A 136 7.63 9.00 -5.49
CA LEU A 136 7.05 7.67 -5.63
C LEU A 136 7.36 7.03 -6.97
N GLN A 137 7.41 7.80 -8.06
CA GLN A 137 7.81 7.28 -9.36
C GLN A 137 9.20 6.62 -9.30
N LYS A 138 10.19 7.30 -8.72
CA LYS A 138 11.55 6.76 -8.57
C LYS A 138 11.57 5.52 -7.68
N SER A 139 10.79 5.51 -6.61
CA SER A 139 10.70 4.39 -5.66
C SER A 139 10.03 3.17 -6.30
N ILE A 140 9.00 3.39 -7.12
CA ILE A 140 8.34 2.33 -7.89
C ILE A 140 9.30 1.73 -8.92
N LEU A 141 10.03 2.55 -9.68
CA LEU A 141 11.03 2.05 -10.65
C LEU A 141 12.13 1.23 -9.97
N GLN A 142 12.61 1.70 -8.83
CA GLN A 142 13.58 0.99 -8.01
C GLN A 142 13.03 -0.36 -7.54
N ALA A 143 11.83 -0.38 -6.96
CA ALA A 143 11.21 -1.60 -6.46
C ALA A 143 10.78 -2.58 -7.57
N LEU A 144 10.44 -2.09 -8.77
CA LEU A 144 10.19 -2.94 -9.95
C LEU A 144 11.44 -3.69 -10.38
N ARG A 145 12.61 -3.03 -10.33
CA ARG A 145 13.90 -3.68 -10.60
C ARG A 145 14.19 -4.76 -9.58
N ASP A 146 14.03 -4.43 -8.30
CA ASP A 146 14.35 -5.36 -7.21
C ASP A 146 13.39 -6.57 -7.18
N ALA A 147 12.12 -6.38 -7.58
CA ALA A 147 11.14 -7.45 -7.72
C ALA A 147 11.26 -8.26 -9.02
N ALA A 148 12.14 -7.89 -9.97
CA ALA A 148 12.20 -8.50 -11.30
C ALA A 148 12.35 -10.05 -11.28
N PRO A 149 13.20 -10.65 -10.42
CA PRO A 149 13.30 -12.12 -10.35
C PRO A 149 11.99 -12.80 -9.93
N ALA A 150 11.24 -12.18 -8.99
CA ALA A 150 9.97 -12.70 -8.48
C ALA A 150 8.83 -12.55 -9.51
N ARG A 151 8.84 -11.46 -10.28
CA ARG A 151 7.85 -11.17 -11.34
C ARG A 151 7.79 -12.22 -12.45
N GLY A 152 8.88 -12.96 -12.67
CA GLY A 152 8.96 -14.04 -13.65
C GLY A 152 8.62 -15.44 -13.09
N GLN A 153 8.33 -15.56 -11.79
CA GLN A 153 8.02 -16.85 -11.18
C GLN A 153 6.57 -17.29 -11.42
N ALA A 154 6.37 -18.61 -11.36
CA ALA A 154 5.08 -19.28 -11.51
C ALA A 154 3.99 -18.76 -10.59
N ASP A 155 4.38 -18.46 -9.36
CA ASP A 155 3.51 -18.09 -8.26
C ASP A 155 3.40 -16.57 -8.09
N CYS A 156 3.95 -15.77 -9.01
CA CYS A 156 3.86 -14.31 -8.95
C CYS A 156 2.42 -13.81 -8.69
N PRO A 157 1.37 -14.28 -9.40
CA PRO A 157 0.01 -13.79 -9.13
C PRO A 157 -0.47 -14.06 -7.69
N VAL A 158 -0.10 -15.22 -7.15
CA VAL A 158 -0.45 -15.62 -5.77
C VAL A 158 0.34 -14.79 -4.76
N GLN A 159 1.64 -14.58 -4.99
CA GLN A 159 2.47 -13.75 -4.12
C GLN A 159 1.99 -12.29 -4.10
N VAL A 160 1.69 -11.70 -5.26
CA VAL A 160 1.15 -10.34 -5.38
C VAL A 160 -0.18 -10.23 -4.62
N ALA A 161 -1.12 -11.16 -4.81
CA ALA A 161 -2.40 -11.13 -4.10
C ALA A 161 -2.24 -11.24 -2.57
N ASN A 162 -1.33 -12.09 -2.09
CA ASN A 162 -1.04 -12.22 -0.66
C ASN A 162 -0.40 -10.95 -0.07
N ASP A 163 0.56 -10.36 -0.79
CA ASP A 163 1.21 -9.11 -0.37
C ASP A 163 0.24 -7.91 -0.43
N ILE A 164 -0.69 -7.87 -1.40
CA ILE A 164 -1.77 -6.87 -1.41
C ILE A 164 -2.60 -6.97 -0.12
N GLY A 165 -2.96 -8.19 0.30
CA GLY A 165 -3.67 -8.41 1.56
C GLY A 165 -2.92 -7.85 2.78
N ARG A 166 -1.59 -8.02 2.82
CA ARG A 166 -0.74 -7.42 3.87
C ARG A 166 -0.75 -5.90 3.81
N VAL A 167 -0.50 -5.32 2.64
CA VAL A 167 -0.44 -3.85 2.46
C VAL A 167 -1.78 -3.18 2.75
N VAL A 168 -2.90 -3.81 2.37
CA VAL A 168 -4.25 -3.36 2.70
C VAL A 168 -4.46 -3.27 4.21
N HIS A 169 -4.03 -4.30 4.95
CA HIS A 169 -4.10 -4.28 6.41
C HIS A 169 -3.17 -3.22 7.02
N GLU A 170 -1.90 -3.18 6.60
CA GLU A 170 -0.90 -2.22 7.09
C GLU A 170 -1.32 -0.76 6.90
N LYS A 171 -1.90 -0.43 5.75
CA LYS A 171 -2.31 0.94 5.40
C LYS A 171 -3.77 1.23 5.71
N SER A 172 -4.51 0.27 6.30
CA SER A 172 -5.95 0.38 6.58
C SER A 172 -6.76 0.80 5.34
N LEU A 173 -6.45 0.20 4.19
CA LEU A 173 -7.15 0.50 2.94
C LEU A 173 -8.56 -0.09 2.96
N ASP A 174 -9.55 0.73 2.59
CA ASP A 174 -10.93 0.27 2.44
C ASP A 174 -11.11 -0.63 1.21
N THR A 175 -12.34 -1.08 0.98
CA THR A 175 -12.67 -1.97 -0.15
C THR A 175 -12.43 -1.30 -1.51
N LEU A 176 -12.72 -0.01 -1.65
CA LEU A 176 -12.48 0.72 -2.90
C LEU A 176 -11.00 0.78 -3.22
N HIS A 177 -10.18 1.15 -2.23
CA HIS A 177 -8.73 1.22 -2.37
C HIS A 177 -8.08 -0.13 -2.59
N ARG A 178 -8.59 -1.19 -1.96
CA ARG A 178 -8.15 -2.56 -2.22
C ARG A 178 -8.40 -2.95 -3.68
N ILE A 179 -9.62 -2.77 -4.18
CA ILE A 179 -9.97 -3.11 -5.57
C ILE A 179 -9.11 -2.31 -6.55
N ALA A 180 -8.92 -1.02 -6.29
CA ALA A 180 -8.07 -0.19 -7.13
C ALA A 180 -6.59 -0.60 -7.03
N LEU A 181 -6.11 -1.10 -5.89
CA LEU A 181 -4.76 -1.66 -5.78
C LEU A 181 -4.63 -2.97 -6.56
N ASP A 182 -5.65 -3.84 -6.57
CA ASP A 182 -5.71 -5.00 -7.45
C ASP A 182 -5.61 -4.55 -8.93
N ARG A 183 -6.38 -3.53 -9.33
CA ARG A 183 -6.30 -2.92 -10.67
C ARG A 183 -4.90 -2.37 -10.98
N ALA A 184 -4.27 -1.71 -10.01
CA ALA A 184 -2.94 -1.10 -10.15
C ALA A 184 -1.85 -2.15 -10.43
N THR A 185 -2.08 -3.40 -10.04
CA THR A 185 -1.09 -4.49 -10.14
C THR A 185 -1.32 -5.44 -11.31
N ALA A 186 -2.31 -5.15 -12.16
CA ALA A 186 -2.82 -6.05 -13.20
C ALA A 186 -1.75 -6.65 -14.13
N ARG A 187 -0.66 -5.91 -14.41
CA ARG A 187 0.44 -6.35 -15.28
C ARG A 187 1.80 -6.46 -14.56
N LEU A 188 1.81 -6.62 -13.23
CA LEU A 188 3.08 -6.81 -12.51
C LEU A 188 3.75 -8.14 -12.83
N CYS A 189 2.99 -9.22 -13.00
CA CYS A 189 3.54 -10.53 -13.34
C CYS A 189 3.77 -10.65 -14.85
N SER A 190 4.96 -11.11 -15.24
CA SER A 190 5.25 -11.36 -16.65
C SER A 190 4.52 -12.62 -17.11
N PRO A 191 3.77 -12.59 -18.23
CA PRO A 191 3.25 -13.81 -18.82
C PRO A 191 4.44 -14.71 -19.20
N ARG A 192 4.30 -16.01 -18.95
CA ARG A 192 5.27 -17.00 -19.45
C ARG A 192 5.18 -17.14 -20.96
#